data_AF-A0A355WNP6-F1
#
_entry.id   AF-A0A355WNP6-F1
#
_cell.length_a   1.000
_cell.length_b   1.000
_cell.length_c   1.000
_cell.angle_alpha   90.00
_cell.angle_beta   90.00
_cell.angle_gamma   90.00
#
_symmetry.space_group_name_H-M   'P 1'
#
loop_
_entity.id
_entity.type
_entity.pdbx_description
1 polymer ?
#
loop_
_entity_poly.entity_id
_entity_poly.type
_entity_poly.pdbx_seq_one_letter_code
_entity_poly.pdbx_strand_id
1 'polypeptide(L)'
;QAVKMYGKLLGESPAVQALEKLGTAMVSDLTNTLGALPTDNFSSGQSTPQGSGPHKMGGDFIRELNLSRGGEPSHACMPGCLIKCSNVYMNADGIEVVSPLEYETIGLLGTNCGLRDPDQVALLNEIANDLGVDTIELGGMIGVLMEAGQAAFGDVDFMVKVLQDLRAGNERGRLLATGTARVGAHFDVKRVPVIKKQAISAYDPRIIEVTAISMMVTAQGADHTAGNAPSFVSHNKSVREVAAESYRMQVNSALADSFGLCVFGRSVTDVN
;
A
#
# COMPACT_ATOMS: atom_id res chain seq x y z
N GLN A 1 -1.66 10.77 32.99
CA GLN A 1 -0.58 11.67 32.55
C GLN A 1 0.05 11.20 31.23
N ALA A 2 0.47 9.93 31.12
CA ALA A 2 1.05 9.35 29.91
C ALA A 2 0.22 9.56 28.62
N VAL A 3 -1.08 9.28 28.64
CA VAL A 3 -1.97 9.48 27.47
C VAL A 3 -2.00 10.94 26.99
N LYS A 4 -2.03 11.90 27.91
CA LYS A 4 -2.01 13.34 27.57
C LYS A 4 -0.67 13.75 26.95
N MET A 5 0.44 13.21 27.46
CA MET A 5 1.77 13.44 26.91
C MET A 5 1.89 12.82 25.51
N TYR A 6 1.44 11.58 25.34
CA TYR A 6 1.43 10.90 24.03
C TYR A 6 0.59 11.68 23.01
N GLY A 7 -0.62 12.11 23.38
CA GLY A 7 -1.46 12.94 22.52
C GLY A 7 -0.82 14.28 22.14
N LYS A 8 -0.10 14.92 23.08
CA LYS A 8 0.67 16.14 22.79
C LYS A 8 1.76 15.86 21.76
N LEU A 9 2.57 14.80 21.97
CA LEU A 9 3.64 14.45 21.05
C LEU A 9 3.10 14.13 19.65
N LEU A 10 2.00 13.38 19.56
CA LEU A 10 1.35 13.10 18.28
C LEU A 10 0.92 14.38 17.56
N GLY A 11 0.27 15.32 18.27
CA GLY A 11 -0.17 16.58 17.67
C GLY A 11 0.98 17.49 17.21
N GLU A 12 2.16 17.37 17.81
CA GLU A 12 3.37 18.11 17.44
C GLU A 12 4.21 17.42 16.35
N SER A 13 3.91 16.15 16.01
CA SER A 13 4.65 15.36 15.04
C SER A 13 4.31 15.75 13.59
N PRO A 14 5.27 16.21 12.78
CA PRO A 14 5.02 16.53 11.37
C PRO A 14 4.54 15.32 10.57
N ALA A 15 5.01 14.11 10.91
CA ALA A 15 4.58 12.88 10.25
C ALA A 15 3.09 12.58 10.52
N VAL A 16 2.64 12.81 11.77
CA VAL A 16 1.22 12.64 12.13
C VAL A 16 0.36 13.71 11.47
N GLN A 17 0.81 14.97 11.43
CA GLN A 17 0.10 16.05 10.73
C GLN A 17 -0.03 15.76 9.23
N ALA A 18 0.99 15.19 8.61
CA ALA A 18 0.94 14.76 7.22
C ALA A 18 -0.04 13.60 7.00
N LEU A 19 -0.02 12.59 7.88
CA LEU A 19 -0.99 11.48 7.88
C LEU A 19 -2.44 11.97 8.08
N GLU A 20 -2.68 12.89 9.02
CA GLU A 20 -4.00 13.47 9.25
C GLU A 20 -4.49 14.25 8.01
N LYS A 21 -3.57 14.95 7.32
CA LYS A 21 -3.90 15.72 6.13
C LYS A 21 -4.11 14.86 4.89
N LEU A 22 -3.20 13.95 4.58
CA LEU A 22 -3.13 13.27 3.27
C LEU A 22 -3.42 11.77 3.35
N GLY A 23 -3.65 11.25 4.56
CA GLY A 23 -3.69 9.82 4.80
C GLY A 23 -2.38 9.13 4.44
N THR A 24 -2.42 7.82 4.27
CA THR A 24 -1.25 7.08 3.79
C THR A 24 -0.98 7.35 2.31
N ALA A 25 -1.97 7.81 1.54
CA ALA A 25 -1.86 8.07 0.11
C ALA A 25 -0.69 9.01 -0.27
N MET A 26 -0.23 9.88 0.65
CA MET A 26 1.01 10.67 0.47
C MET A 26 2.25 9.84 0.17
N VAL A 27 2.27 8.57 0.60
CA VAL A 27 3.39 7.66 0.33
C VAL A 27 3.45 7.32 -1.16
N SER A 28 2.35 7.44 -1.92
CA SER A 28 2.35 7.34 -3.39
C SER A 28 3.15 8.48 -4.01
N ASP A 29 2.99 9.71 -3.53
CA ASP A 29 3.78 10.86 -4.01
C ASP A 29 5.27 10.66 -3.74
N LEU A 30 5.61 10.22 -2.52
CA LEU A 30 6.98 9.92 -2.12
C LEU A 30 7.58 8.83 -3.01
N THR A 31 6.92 7.68 -3.11
CA THR A 31 7.48 6.53 -3.83
C THR A 31 7.50 6.73 -5.33
N ASN A 32 6.53 7.43 -5.92
CA ASN A 32 6.61 7.83 -7.34
C ASN A 32 7.81 8.77 -7.56
N THR A 33 8.10 9.69 -6.64
CA THR A 33 9.26 10.59 -6.73
C THR A 33 10.58 9.82 -6.63
N LEU A 34 10.66 8.86 -5.71
CA LEU A 34 11.87 8.04 -5.51
C LEU A 34 12.10 7.00 -6.63
N GLY A 35 11.11 6.75 -7.48
CA GLY A 35 11.16 5.64 -8.42
C GLY A 35 10.96 4.28 -7.76
N ALA A 36 10.13 4.24 -6.71
CA ALA A 36 9.86 3.08 -5.88
C ALA A 36 8.37 2.68 -5.81
N LEU A 37 7.49 3.31 -6.59
CA LEU A 37 6.06 2.98 -6.67
C LEU A 37 5.86 1.84 -7.69
N PRO A 38 5.42 0.64 -7.28
CA PRO A 38 5.25 -0.48 -8.19
C PRO A 38 4.27 -0.14 -9.29
N THR A 39 4.75 -0.28 -10.52
CA THR A 39 4.01 0.05 -11.72
C THR A 39 4.14 -1.09 -12.72
N ASP A 40 3.01 -1.57 -13.22
CA ASP A 40 2.89 -2.64 -14.22
C ASP A 40 3.65 -3.92 -13.81
N ASN A 41 3.16 -4.55 -12.74
CA ASN A 41 3.74 -5.70 -12.04
C ASN A 41 5.18 -5.44 -11.53
N PHE A 42 5.51 -4.30 -10.92
CA PHE A 42 6.89 -3.91 -10.55
C PHE A 42 7.86 -3.81 -11.76
N SER A 43 7.39 -3.60 -12.99
CA SER A 43 8.28 -3.39 -14.14
C SER A 43 8.92 -2.00 -14.14
N SER A 44 8.19 -1.01 -13.61
CA SER A 44 8.63 0.38 -13.40
C SER A 44 8.40 0.78 -11.94
N GLY A 45 9.16 1.76 -11.47
CA GLY A 45 9.02 2.39 -10.16
C GLY A 45 8.28 3.72 -10.17
N GLN A 46 7.76 4.15 -11.33
CA GLN A 46 7.01 5.39 -11.49
C GLN A 46 5.79 5.16 -12.38
N SER A 47 4.61 5.57 -11.90
CA SER A 47 3.38 5.57 -12.69
C SER A 47 3.20 6.88 -13.45
N THR A 48 3.83 7.95 -12.97
CA THR A 48 3.79 9.30 -13.55
C THR A 48 5.19 9.91 -13.48
N PRO A 49 6.01 9.74 -14.54
CA PRO A 49 7.34 10.34 -14.59
C PRO A 49 7.33 11.85 -14.42
N GLN A 50 8.45 12.40 -13.96
CA GLN A 50 8.57 13.85 -13.76
C GLN A 50 8.31 14.60 -15.09
N GLY A 51 7.39 15.57 -15.05
CA GLY A 51 7.01 16.37 -16.21
C GLY A 51 5.93 15.76 -17.10
N SER A 52 5.41 14.56 -16.79
CA SER A 52 4.34 13.92 -17.58
C SER A 52 2.91 14.30 -17.17
N GLY A 53 2.75 15.32 -16.31
CA GLY A 53 1.47 15.76 -15.76
C GLY A 53 1.28 15.43 -14.28
N PRO A 54 0.06 15.64 -13.73
CA PRO A 54 -0.21 15.40 -12.31
C PRO A 54 -0.22 13.91 -11.98
N HIS A 55 0.37 13.54 -10.84
CA HIS A 55 0.29 12.19 -10.30
C HIS A 55 -1.07 11.97 -9.63
N LYS A 56 -2.05 11.48 -10.40
CA LYS A 56 -3.43 11.28 -9.93
C LYS A 56 -3.58 10.25 -8.81
N MET A 57 -2.61 9.35 -8.70
CA MET A 57 -2.56 8.32 -7.66
C MET A 57 -1.92 8.83 -6.36
N GLY A 58 -1.52 10.10 -6.33
CA GLY A 58 -0.92 10.77 -5.18
C GLY A 58 -1.93 11.22 -4.14
N GLY A 59 -1.47 11.34 -2.89
CA GLY A 59 -2.27 11.83 -1.77
C GLY A 59 -2.71 13.28 -1.96
N ASP A 60 -1.88 14.14 -2.54
CA ASP A 60 -2.26 15.52 -2.84
C ASP A 60 -3.45 15.59 -3.82
N PHE A 61 -3.40 14.81 -4.90
CA PHE A 61 -4.49 14.78 -5.89
C PHE A 61 -5.75 14.14 -5.32
N ILE A 62 -5.61 13.00 -4.66
CA ILE A 62 -6.73 12.25 -4.06
C ILE A 62 -7.44 13.10 -3.00
N ARG A 63 -6.70 13.83 -2.17
CA ARG A 63 -7.29 14.72 -1.16
C ARG A 63 -8.17 15.79 -1.79
N GLU A 64 -7.64 16.54 -2.76
CA GLU A 64 -8.38 17.64 -3.39
C GLU A 64 -9.60 17.13 -4.15
N LEU A 65 -9.44 16.00 -4.86
CA LEU A 65 -10.56 15.33 -5.54
C LEU A 65 -11.64 14.93 -4.54
N ASN A 66 -11.27 14.27 -3.45
CA ASN A 66 -12.21 13.77 -2.46
C ASN A 66 -12.94 14.91 -1.72
N LEU A 67 -12.22 15.97 -1.35
CA LEU A 67 -12.81 17.18 -0.77
C LEU A 67 -13.82 17.84 -1.70
N SER A 68 -13.51 17.92 -3.01
CA SER A 68 -14.43 18.50 -4.00
C SER A 68 -15.75 17.73 -4.14
N ARG A 69 -15.77 16.47 -3.68
CA ARG A 69 -16.92 15.55 -3.73
C ARG A 69 -17.59 15.34 -2.37
N GLY A 70 -17.21 16.11 -1.35
CA GLY A 70 -17.79 16.02 -0.01
C GLY A 70 -17.24 14.89 0.86
N GLY A 71 -16.12 14.28 0.47
CA GLY A 71 -15.46 13.26 1.27
C GLY A 71 -14.71 13.82 2.47
N GLU A 72 -14.50 12.97 3.47
CA GLU A 72 -13.79 13.30 4.70
C GLU A 72 -12.34 12.80 4.62
N PRO A 73 -11.33 13.67 4.51
CA PRO A 73 -9.94 13.23 4.35
C PRO A 73 -9.27 12.80 5.66
N SER A 74 -9.98 12.88 6.79
CA SER A 74 -9.45 12.57 8.12
C SER A 74 -10.53 12.09 9.07
N HIS A 75 -10.51 10.80 9.40
CA HIS A 75 -11.35 10.24 10.46
C HIS A 75 -10.59 9.21 11.30
N ALA A 76 -11.09 8.95 12.51
CA ALA A 76 -10.54 7.97 13.42
C ALA A 76 -10.98 6.56 13.00
N CYS A 77 -10.03 5.69 12.63
CA CYS A 77 -10.32 4.28 12.33
C CYS A 77 -10.82 3.48 13.55
N MET A 78 -10.55 3.95 14.77
CA MET A 78 -11.04 3.35 16.01
C MET A 78 -11.26 4.42 17.09
N PRO A 79 -12.11 4.16 18.10
CA PRO A 79 -12.29 5.06 19.23
C PRO A 79 -10.96 5.44 19.90
N GLY A 80 -10.71 6.73 20.04
CA GLY A 80 -9.49 7.25 20.68
C GLY A 80 -8.27 7.40 19.76
N CYS A 81 -8.37 7.06 18.47
CA CYS A 81 -7.30 7.37 17.52
C CYS A 81 -7.13 8.89 17.35
N LEU A 82 -5.96 9.40 17.73
CA LEU A 82 -5.60 10.82 17.61
C LEU A 82 -4.91 11.16 16.29
N ILE A 83 -4.50 10.15 15.50
CA ILE A 83 -3.78 10.33 14.23
C ILE A 83 -4.75 10.63 13.08
N LYS A 84 -5.91 9.95 13.07
CA LYS A 84 -6.98 10.15 12.08
C LYS A 84 -6.51 10.16 10.62
N CYS A 85 -5.69 9.19 10.25
CA CYS A 85 -5.13 9.05 8.90
C CYS A 85 -6.11 8.50 7.86
N SER A 86 -7.25 7.96 8.31
CA SER A 86 -8.22 7.30 7.44
C SER A 86 -9.05 8.34 6.68
N ASN A 87 -9.51 8.02 5.48
CA ASN A 87 -10.36 8.87 4.65
C ASN A 87 -11.69 8.18 4.30
N VAL A 88 -12.71 8.96 4.00
CA VAL A 88 -13.98 8.51 3.41
C VAL A 88 -13.99 9.00 1.97
N TYR A 89 -13.78 8.09 1.02
CA TYR A 89 -13.64 8.42 -0.39
C TYR A 89 -15.00 8.45 -1.09
N MET A 90 -15.31 9.57 -1.73
CA MET A 90 -16.56 9.80 -2.45
C MET A 90 -16.35 9.73 -3.97
N ASN A 91 -17.32 9.14 -4.67
CA ASN A 91 -17.37 9.21 -6.13
C ASN A 91 -17.84 10.59 -6.63
N ALA A 92 -17.92 10.76 -7.94
CA ALA A 92 -18.35 12.02 -8.57
C ALA A 92 -19.79 12.45 -8.21
N ASP A 93 -20.64 11.50 -7.80
CA ASP A 93 -22.03 11.77 -7.37
C ASP A 93 -22.13 12.09 -5.86
N GLY A 94 -21.00 12.14 -5.15
CA GLY A 94 -20.95 12.38 -3.70
C GLY A 94 -21.39 11.19 -2.86
N ILE A 95 -21.36 9.98 -3.42
CA ILE A 95 -21.68 8.73 -2.73
C ILE A 95 -20.39 8.11 -2.20
N GLU A 96 -20.42 7.67 -0.95
CA GLU A 96 -19.30 6.94 -0.33
C GLU A 96 -19.05 5.64 -1.08
N VAL A 97 -17.80 5.44 -1.50
CA VAL A 97 -17.36 4.21 -2.16
C VAL A 97 -16.58 3.35 -1.18
N VAL A 98 -15.59 3.94 -0.50
CA VAL A 98 -14.73 3.20 0.41
C VAL A 98 -14.15 4.08 1.50
N SER A 99 -13.98 3.50 2.69
CA SER A 99 -13.22 4.08 3.77
C SER A 99 -12.30 3.01 4.39
N PRO A 100 -10.97 3.13 4.31
CA PRO A 100 -10.14 4.10 3.57
C PRO A 100 -9.68 3.65 2.16
N LEU A 101 -9.32 4.63 1.33
CA LEU A 101 -8.43 4.41 0.18
C LEU A 101 -6.96 4.59 0.63
N GLU A 102 -6.30 3.47 0.92
CA GLU A 102 -4.94 3.42 1.48
C GLU A 102 -3.86 3.27 0.40
N TYR A 103 -2.63 3.69 0.72
CA TYR A 103 -1.46 3.63 -0.17
C TYR A 103 -1.20 2.24 -0.75
N GLU A 104 -1.27 1.19 0.06
CA GLU A 104 -1.00 -0.17 -0.42
C GLU A 104 -1.99 -0.61 -1.50
N THR A 105 -3.28 -0.28 -1.32
CA THR A 105 -4.30 -0.53 -2.34
C THR A 105 -4.05 0.31 -3.59
N ILE A 106 -3.69 1.59 -3.44
CA ILE A 106 -3.32 2.47 -4.56
C ILE A 106 -2.13 1.90 -5.34
N GLY A 107 -1.11 1.40 -4.63
CA GLY A 107 0.09 0.85 -5.22
C GLY A 107 -0.13 -0.49 -5.91
N LEU A 108 -0.68 -1.48 -5.20
CA LEU A 108 -0.77 -2.86 -5.69
C LEU A 108 -2.02 -3.12 -6.54
N LEU A 109 -3.18 -2.65 -6.10
CA LEU A 109 -4.42 -2.83 -6.84
C LEU A 109 -4.62 -1.71 -7.88
N GLY A 110 -3.86 -0.62 -7.78
CA GLY A 110 -3.85 0.47 -8.75
C GLY A 110 -2.67 0.42 -9.71
N THR A 111 -1.58 1.11 -9.38
CA THR A 111 -0.48 1.38 -10.32
C THR A 111 0.23 0.12 -10.80
N ASN A 112 0.39 -0.87 -9.93
CA ASN A 112 0.96 -2.17 -10.25
C ASN A 112 0.10 -2.94 -11.26
N CYS A 113 -1.21 -2.67 -11.33
CA CYS A 113 -2.12 -3.25 -12.30
C CYS A 113 -2.36 -2.33 -13.52
N GLY A 114 -1.60 -1.23 -13.66
CA GLY A 114 -1.73 -0.31 -14.79
C GLY A 114 -2.79 0.78 -14.64
N LEU A 115 -3.52 0.85 -13.52
CA LEU A 115 -4.50 1.91 -13.30
C LEU A 115 -3.82 3.24 -12.98
N ARG A 116 -4.43 4.33 -13.43
CA ARG A 116 -3.97 5.72 -13.22
C ARG A 116 -5.10 6.66 -12.79
N ASP A 117 -6.26 6.08 -12.46
CA ASP A 117 -7.45 6.79 -11.99
C ASP A 117 -7.83 6.27 -10.60
N PRO A 118 -7.85 7.12 -9.55
CA PRO A 118 -8.20 6.69 -8.20
C PRO A 118 -9.65 6.18 -8.09
N ASP A 119 -10.57 6.61 -8.96
CA ASP A 119 -11.96 6.13 -8.94
C ASP A 119 -12.06 4.64 -9.30
N GLN A 120 -11.22 4.19 -10.23
CA GLN A 120 -11.14 2.77 -10.61
C GLN A 120 -10.58 1.93 -9.47
N VAL A 121 -9.60 2.45 -8.73
CA VAL A 121 -9.05 1.75 -7.57
C VAL A 121 -10.05 1.72 -6.42
N ALA A 122 -10.78 2.81 -6.18
CA ALA A 122 -11.82 2.86 -5.15
C ALA A 122 -12.93 1.82 -5.41
N LEU A 123 -13.36 1.66 -6.66
CA LEU A 123 -14.31 0.61 -7.06
C LEU A 123 -13.78 -0.79 -6.76
N LEU A 124 -12.54 -1.09 -7.15
CA LEU A 124 -11.95 -2.41 -6.89
C LEU A 124 -11.73 -2.66 -5.39
N ASN A 125 -11.40 -1.62 -4.63
CA ASN A 125 -11.24 -1.66 -3.18
C ASN A 125 -12.57 -1.95 -2.48
N GLU A 126 -13.67 -1.34 -2.90
CA GLU A 126 -15.02 -1.64 -2.40
C GLU A 126 -15.35 -3.13 -2.57
N ILE A 127 -15.15 -3.67 -3.78
CA ILE A 127 -15.43 -5.08 -4.08
C ILE A 127 -14.52 -6.00 -3.26
N ALA A 128 -13.24 -5.66 -3.10
CA ALA A 128 -12.27 -6.42 -2.30
C ALA A 128 -12.65 -6.42 -0.80
N ASN A 129 -13.09 -5.28 -0.27
CA ASN A 129 -13.57 -5.14 1.11
C ASN A 129 -14.82 -5.99 1.36
N ASP A 130 -15.81 -5.97 0.45
CA ASP A 130 -17.02 -6.79 0.56
C ASP A 130 -16.70 -8.30 0.48
N LEU A 131 -15.67 -8.68 -0.28
CA LEU A 131 -15.17 -10.06 -0.32
C LEU A 131 -14.32 -10.45 0.90
N GLY A 132 -13.77 -9.49 1.64
CA GLY A 132 -12.84 -9.74 2.73
C GLY A 132 -11.50 -10.30 2.26
N VAL A 133 -10.98 -9.83 1.13
CA VAL A 133 -9.69 -10.26 0.56
C VAL A 133 -8.64 -9.15 0.63
N ASP A 134 -7.38 -9.53 0.81
CA ASP A 134 -6.24 -8.60 0.85
C ASP A 134 -5.98 -7.95 -0.51
N THR A 135 -5.98 -6.62 -0.56
CA THR A 135 -5.74 -5.84 -1.78
C THR A 135 -4.31 -5.93 -2.27
N ILE A 136 -3.33 -6.19 -1.39
CA ILE A 136 -1.92 -6.36 -1.75
C ILE A 136 -1.76 -7.67 -2.52
N GLU A 137 -2.16 -8.79 -1.92
CA GLU A 137 -2.10 -10.11 -2.55
C GLU A 137 -2.94 -10.17 -3.84
N LEU A 138 -4.12 -9.54 -3.84
CA LEU A 138 -4.97 -9.43 -5.03
C LEU A 138 -4.26 -8.66 -6.15
N GLY A 139 -3.70 -7.48 -5.85
CA GLY A 139 -3.02 -6.64 -6.83
C GLY A 139 -1.74 -7.25 -7.38
N GLY A 140 -0.97 -7.95 -6.53
CA GLY A 140 0.18 -8.75 -6.95
C GLY A 140 -0.22 -9.87 -7.91
N MET A 141 -1.28 -10.61 -7.58
CA MET A 141 -1.79 -11.71 -8.40
C MET A 141 -2.34 -11.23 -9.75
N ILE A 142 -3.09 -10.13 -9.77
CA ILE A 142 -3.60 -9.52 -11.00
C ILE A 142 -2.45 -9.00 -11.89
N GLY A 143 -1.45 -8.33 -11.31
CA GLY A 143 -0.27 -7.89 -12.05
C GLY A 143 0.45 -9.05 -12.76
N VAL A 144 0.55 -10.20 -12.08
CA VAL A 144 1.11 -11.44 -12.65
C VAL A 144 0.23 -12.00 -13.78
N LEU A 145 -1.10 -11.96 -13.66
CA LEU A 145 -2.01 -12.36 -14.74
C LEU A 145 -1.87 -11.47 -15.98
N MET A 146 -1.73 -10.15 -15.79
CA MET A 146 -1.51 -9.20 -16.89
C MET A 146 -0.16 -9.44 -17.57
N GLU A 147 0.90 -9.72 -16.80
CA GLU A 147 2.20 -10.13 -17.38
C GLU A 147 2.11 -11.46 -18.14
N ALA A 148 1.27 -12.39 -17.69
CA ALA A 148 0.97 -13.63 -18.41
C ALA A 148 0.13 -13.43 -19.69
N GLY A 149 -0.22 -12.19 -20.04
CA GLY A 149 -1.01 -11.86 -21.23
C GLY A 149 -2.49 -12.19 -21.10
N GLN A 150 -3.02 -12.37 -19.88
CA GLN A 150 -4.45 -12.60 -19.67
C GLN A 150 -5.30 -11.35 -19.91
N ALA A 151 -4.69 -10.16 -19.80
CA ALA A 151 -5.26 -8.86 -20.14
C ALA A 151 -4.14 -7.81 -20.31
N ALA A 152 -4.48 -6.65 -20.85
CA ALA A 152 -3.59 -5.50 -20.83
C ALA A 152 -3.52 -4.87 -19.43
N PHE A 153 -2.38 -4.26 -19.09
CA PHE A 153 -2.29 -3.40 -17.91
C PHE A 153 -3.30 -2.24 -18.03
N GLY A 154 -4.05 -2.01 -16.96
CA GLY A 154 -5.10 -0.99 -16.89
C GLY A 154 -6.50 -1.45 -17.32
N ASP A 155 -6.68 -2.73 -17.67
CA ASP A 155 -8.00 -3.30 -17.99
C ASP A 155 -8.83 -3.53 -16.71
N VAL A 156 -9.56 -2.49 -16.28
CA VAL A 156 -10.38 -2.51 -15.07
C VAL A 156 -11.52 -3.55 -15.15
N ASP A 157 -12.10 -3.77 -16.32
CA ASP A 157 -13.20 -4.73 -16.50
C ASP A 157 -12.70 -6.16 -16.29
N PHE A 158 -11.50 -6.48 -16.76
CA PHE A 158 -10.83 -7.74 -16.45
C PHE A 158 -10.59 -7.89 -14.95
N MET A 159 -10.15 -6.84 -14.26
CA MET A 159 -9.92 -6.87 -12.81
C MET A 159 -11.21 -7.12 -12.02
N VAL A 160 -12.32 -6.46 -12.41
CA VAL A 160 -13.66 -6.72 -11.86
C VAL A 160 -14.06 -8.18 -12.12
N LYS A 161 -13.80 -8.71 -13.31
CA LYS A 161 -14.09 -10.12 -13.63
C LYS A 161 -13.30 -11.10 -12.78
N VAL A 162 -12.03 -10.81 -12.47
CA VAL A 162 -11.21 -11.60 -11.53
C VAL A 162 -11.87 -11.65 -10.15
N LEU A 163 -12.32 -10.51 -9.63
CA LEU A 163 -13.03 -10.42 -8.36
C LEU A 163 -14.37 -11.17 -8.38
N GLN A 164 -15.10 -11.13 -9.50
CA GLN A 164 -16.32 -11.91 -9.69
C GLN A 164 -16.06 -13.42 -9.73
N ASP A 165 -14.98 -13.86 -10.37
CA ASP A 165 -14.58 -15.27 -10.39
C ASP A 165 -14.25 -15.75 -8.97
N LEU A 166 -13.53 -14.94 -8.18
CA LEU A 166 -13.27 -15.20 -6.76
C LEU A 166 -14.57 -15.30 -5.96
N ARG A 167 -15.49 -14.34 -6.11
CA ARG A 167 -16.81 -14.33 -5.46
C ARG A 167 -17.62 -15.59 -5.78
N ALA A 168 -17.62 -15.98 -7.04
CA ALA A 168 -18.38 -17.13 -7.52
C ALA A 168 -17.80 -18.47 -7.06
N GLY A 169 -16.52 -18.50 -6.65
CA GLY A 169 -15.81 -19.75 -6.32
C GLY A 169 -15.79 -20.74 -7.50
N ASN A 170 -15.86 -20.23 -8.73
CA ASN A 170 -15.84 -21.05 -9.94
C ASN A 170 -14.44 -21.67 -10.16
N GLU A 171 -14.25 -22.47 -11.20
CA GLU A 171 -12.97 -23.16 -11.43
C GLU A 171 -11.79 -22.19 -11.50
N ARG A 172 -11.94 -21.09 -12.26
CA ARG A 172 -10.94 -20.03 -12.34
C ARG A 172 -10.76 -19.34 -10.98
N GLY A 173 -11.84 -18.96 -10.30
CA GLY A 173 -11.81 -18.36 -8.97
C GLY A 173 -11.04 -19.18 -7.94
N ARG A 174 -11.23 -20.51 -7.93
CA ARG A 174 -10.48 -21.41 -7.03
C ARG A 174 -8.98 -21.42 -7.32
N LEU A 175 -8.58 -21.33 -8.58
CA LEU A 175 -7.17 -21.15 -8.94
C LEU A 175 -6.64 -19.79 -8.48
N LEU A 176 -7.39 -18.71 -8.74
CA LEU A 176 -6.98 -17.35 -8.36
C LEU A 176 -6.83 -17.19 -6.85
N ALA A 177 -7.71 -17.85 -6.07
CA ALA A 177 -7.65 -17.87 -4.61
C ALA A 177 -6.41 -18.58 -4.02
N THR A 178 -5.56 -19.20 -4.86
CA THR A 178 -4.33 -19.86 -4.40
C THR A 178 -3.14 -18.92 -4.17
N GLY A 179 -3.31 -17.64 -4.53
CA GLY A 179 -2.33 -16.55 -4.32
C GLY A 179 -1.32 -16.38 -5.45
N THR A 180 -0.68 -15.21 -5.46
CA THR A 180 0.24 -14.69 -6.48
C THR A 180 1.31 -15.71 -6.88
N ALA A 181 1.95 -16.35 -5.90
CA ALA A 181 3.02 -17.32 -6.17
C ALA A 181 2.54 -18.54 -6.97
N ARG A 182 1.36 -19.07 -6.63
CA ARG A 182 0.81 -20.28 -7.26
C ARG A 182 0.15 -19.95 -8.60
N VAL A 183 -0.52 -18.81 -8.70
CA VAL A 183 -1.04 -18.29 -9.97
C VAL A 183 0.10 -18.04 -10.96
N GLY A 184 1.18 -17.38 -10.52
CA GLY A 184 2.35 -17.16 -11.37
C GLY A 184 2.98 -18.47 -11.87
N ALA A 185 3.09 -19.47 -11.00
CA ALA A 185 3.57 -20.80 -11.40
C ALA A 185 2.61 -21.50 -12.39
N HIS A 186 1.30 -21.36 -12.23
CA HIS A 186 0.31 -21.95 -13.13
C HIS A 186 0.40 -21.39 -14.56
N PHE A 187 0.67 -20.09 -14.69
CA PHE A 187 0.78 -19.41 -15.98
C PHE A 187 2.23 -19.32 -16.51
N ASP A 188 3.18 -20.03 -15.91
CA ASP A 188 4.61 -20.02 -16.28
C ASP A 188 5.23 -18.60 -16.33
N VAL A 189 4.79 -17.73 -15.42
CA VAL A 189 5.32 -16.37 -15.31
C VAL A 189 6.71 -16.43 -14.67
N LYS A 190 7.71 -15.89 -15.36
CA LYS A 190 9.11 -15.94 -14.91
C LYS A 190 9.39 -15.02 -13.73
N ARG A 191 8.69 -13.89 -13.66
CA ARG A 191 8.90 -12.85 -12.65
C ARG A 191 7.66 -12.71 -11.79
N VAL A 192 7.71 -13.34 -10.63
CA VAL A 192 6.62 -13.34 -9.66
C VAL A 192 7.09 -12.58 -8.42
N PRO A 193 6.67 -11.32 -8.21
CA PRO A 193 7.14 -10.49 -7.09
C PRO A 193 6.60 -10.97 -5.74
N VAL A 194 7.21 -12.04 -5.20
CA VAL A 194 6.81 -12.66 -3.93
C VAL A 194 8.00 -12.90 -3.00
N ILE A 195 7.76 -12.79 -1.69
CA ILE A 195 8.66 -13.27 -0.63
C ILE A 195 7.89 -14.31 0.17
N LYS A 196 8.49 -15.49 0.40
CA LYS A 196 7.83 -16.62 1.10
C LYS A 196 6.45 -16.96 0.52
N LYS A 197 6.28 -16.80 -0.80
CA LYS A 197 5.05 -17.03 -1.58
C LYS A 197 3.91 -16.02 -1.34
N GLN A 198 4.17 -14.92 -0.63
CA GLN A 198 3.24 -13.79 -0.47
C GLN A 198 3.68 -12.63 -1.35
N ALA A 199 2.74 -11.89 -1.95
CA ALA A 199 3.02 -10.72 -2.77
C ALA A 199 3.79 -9.64 -1.99
N ILE A 200 4.78 -9.03 -2.64
CA ILE A 200 5.53 -7.90 -2.07
C ILE A 200 4.59 -6.70 -1.96
N SER A 201 4.65 -5.98 -0.83
CA SER A 201 3.87 -4.76 -0.61
C SER A 201 4.39 -3.58 -1.47
N ALA A 202 3.76 -2.40 -1.37
CA ALA A 202 3.90 -1.31 -2.35
C ALA A 202 5.26 -0.61 -2.39
N TYR A 203 6.30 -1.17 -1.79
CA TYR A 203 7.64 -0.62 -1.76
C TYR A 203 8.56 -1.43 -2.67
N ASP A 204 9.04 -0.80 -3.75
CA ASP A 204 9.97 -1.44 -4.65
C ASP A 204 11.28 -1.80 -3.92
N PRO A 205 11.62 -3.10 -3.79
CA PRO A 205 12.77 -3.52 -3.01
C PRO A 205 14.11 -3.12 -3.65
N ARG A 206 14.11 -2.68 -4.92
CA ARG A 206 15.30 -2.19 -5.63
C ARG A 206 15.74 -0.81 -5.14
N ILE A 207 14.82 -0.05 -4.54
CA ILE A 207 15.07 1.31 -4.03
C ILE A 207 14.95 1.35 -2.51
N ILE A 208 13.95 0.67 -1.95
CA ILE A 208 13.62 0.72 -0.51
C ILE A 208 14.17 -0.54 0.18
N GLU A 209 15.50 -0.61 0.23
CA GLU A 209 16.23 -1.82 0.65
C GLU A 209 16.00 -2.20 2.12
N VAL A 210 15.86 -1.21 3.01
CA VAL A 210 15.61 -1.47 4.44
C VAL A 210 14.30 -2.24 4.63
N THR A 211 13.23 -1.79 3.98
CA THR A 211 11.92 -2.47 4.01
C THR A 211 12.01 -3.84 3.35
N ALA A 212 12.76 -3.96 2.24
CA ALA A 212 12.99 -5.24 1.58
C ALA A 212 13.63 -6.28 2.52
N ILE A 213 14.67 -5.88 3.27
CA ILE A 213 15.30 -6.76 4.26
C ILE A 213 14.30 -7.18 5.32
N SER A 214 13.49 -6.26 5.85
CA SER A 214 12.46 -6.58 6.85
C SER A 214 11.51 -7.67 6.35
N MET A 215 10.95 -7.51 5.15
CA MET A 215 10.07 -8.51 4.50
C MET A 215 10.78 -9.86 4.30
N MET A 216 12.05 -9.86 3.91
CA MET A 216 12.82 -11.09 3.71
C MET A 216 13.03 -11.88 5.01
N VAL A 217 13.24 -11.22 6.15
CA VAL A 217 13.65 -11.90 7.39
C VAL A 217 12.52 -12.12 8.40
N THR A 218 11.45 -11.30 8.38
CA THR A 218 10.32 -11.41 9.32
C THR A 218 9.54 -12.73 9.19
N ALA A 219 8.94 -13.22 10.27
CA ALA A 219 8.03 -14.36 10.21
C ALA A 219 6.71 -14.05 9.48
N GLN A 220 6.32 -12.76 9.39
CA GLN A 220 5.07 -12.32 8.76
C GLN A 220 5.01 -12.56 7.24
N GLY A 221 6.17 -12.68 6.58
CA GLY A 221 6.22 -12.80 5.13
C GLY A 221 6.56 -11.48 4.44
N ALA A 222 6.00 -11.27 3.26
CA ALA A 222 6.26 -10.11 2.40
C ALA A 222 5.53 -8.83 2.89
N ASP A 223 5.66 -8.53 4.18
CA ASP A 223 4.87 -7.49 4.86
C ASP A 223 5.77 -6.36 5.38
N HIS A 224 5.57 -5.15 4.87
CA HIS A 224 6.34 -3.97 5.27
C HIS A 224 6.01 -3.49 6.69
N THR A 225 4.83 -3.83 7.24
CA THR A 225 4.45 -3.41 8.60
C THR A 225 5.37 -4.04 9.64
N ALA A 226 6.01 -5.17 9.30
CA ALA A 226 7.08 -5.78 10.06
C ALA A 226 8.29 -4.87 10.27
N GLY A 227 8.51 -3.86 9.43
CA GLY A 227 9.60 -2.91 9.54
C GLY A 227 9.76 -2.07 8.27
N ASN A 228 9.22 -0.86 8.28
CA ASN A 228 9.17 0.02 7.10
C ASN A 228 10.03 1.29 7.26
N ALA A 229 10.90 1.59 6.29
CA ALA A 229 11.68 2.82 6.23
C ALA A 229 11.80 3.37 4.79
N PRO A 230 10.71 3.90 4.21
CA PRO A 230 10.69 4.32 2.80
C PRO A 230 11.56 5.56 2.52
N SER A 231 11.88 6.34 3.55
CA SER A 231 12.70 7.55 3.43
C SER A 231 14.18 7.32 3.72
N PHE A 232 14.59 6.08 4.06
CA PHE A 232 16.00 5.79 4.32
C PHE A 232 16.79 5.73 3.02
N VAL A 233 17.83 6.56 2.90
CA VAL A 233 18.70 6.58 1.72
C VAL A 233 19.86 5.62 1.92
N SER A 234 19.78 4.45 1.28
CA SER A 234 20.84 3.43 1.35
C SER A 234 22.09 3.78 0.53
N HIS A 235 22.02 4.75 -0.37
CA HIS A 235 23.16 5.14 -1.19
C HIS A 235 24.36 5.54 -0.31
N ASN A 236 25.55 4.99 -0.62
CA ASN A 236 26.78 5.12 0.17
C ASN A 236 26.72 4.56 1.61
N LYS A 237 25.73 3.72 1.94
CA LYS A 237 25.69 2.99 3.22
C LYS A 237 26.29 1.60 3.05
N SER A 238 26.98 1.13 4.09
CA SER A 238 27.41 -0.26 4.15
C SER A 238 26.22 -1.20 4.36
N VAL A 239 26.34 -2.46 3.92
CA VAL A 239 25.33 -3.51 4.18
C VAL A 239 24.99 -3.61 5.67
N ARG A 240 25.99 -3.41 6.55
CA ARG A 240 25.80 -3.43 8.01
C ARG A 240 24.91 -2.28 8.49
N GLU A 241 25.04 -1.08 7.93
CA GLU A 241 24.19 0.06 8.28
C GLU A 241 22.74 -0.17 7.81
N VAL A 242 22.54 -0.64 6.59
CA VAL A 242 21.19 -0.92 6.05
C VAL A 242 20.50 -2.04 6.86
N ALA A 243 21.23 -3.11 7.18
CA ALA A 243 20.72 -4.20 8.01
C ALA A 243 20.42 -3.76 9.46
N ALA A 244 21.26 -2.89 10.04
CA ALA A 244 21.01 -2.34 11.37
C ALA A 244 19.74 -1.49 11.39
N GLU A 245 19.49 -0.69 10.35
CA GLU A 245 18.25 0.07 10.25
C GLU A 245 17.02 -0.85 10.10
N SER A 246 17.11 -1.91 9.28
CA SER A 246 16.02 -2.89 9.17
C SER A 246 15.72 -3.56 10.51
N TYR A 247 16.75 -3.94 11.27
CA TYR A 247 16.58 -4.50 12.61
C TYR A 247 15.90 -3.50 13.55
N ARG A 248 16.33 -2.22 13.53
CA ARG A 248 15.72 -1.15 14.33
C ARG A 248 14.23 -0.99 14.00
N MET A 249 13.88 -0.98 12.72
CA MET A 249 12.49 -0.92 12.27
C MET A 249 11.67 -2.11 12.72
N GLN A 250 12.23 -3.31 12.67
CA GLN A 250 11.56 -4.52 13.14
C GLN A 250 11.30 -4.51 14.64
N VAL A 251 12.26 -4.05 15.44
CA VAL A 251 12.07 -3.87 16.89
C VAL A 251 10.94 -2.87 17.15
N ASN A 252 10.93 -1.74 16.45
CA ASN A 252 9.90 -0.70 16.64
C ASN A 252 8.50 -1.20 16.27
N SER A 253 8.36 -1.92 15.16
CA SER A 253 7.08 -2.54 14.77
C SER A 253 6.64 -3.60 15.77
N ALA A 254 7.53 -4.49 16.18
CA ALA A 254 7.22 -5.53 17.17
C ALA A 254 6.78 -4.95 18.52
N LEU A 255 7.38 -3.84 18.95
CA LEU A 255 6.96 -3.12 20.16
C LEU A 255 5.55 -2.55 19.98
N ALA A 256 5.26 -1.86 18.87
CA ALA A 256 3.93 -1.31 18.61
C ALA A 256 2.85 -2.40 18.65
N ASP A 257 3.08 -3.52 17.96
CA ASP A 257 2.17 -4.67 17.94
C ASP A 257 1.99 -5.29 19.33
N SER A 258 3.08 -5.44 20.09
CA SER A 258 3.04 -6.04 21.44
C SER A 258 2.25 -5.20 22.44
N PHE A 259 2.23 -3.88 22.29
CA PHE A 259 1.47 -2.97 23.14
C PHE A 259 0.07 -2.63 22.61
N GLY A 260 -0.30 -3.13 21.42
CA GLY A 260 -1.56 -2.78 20.76
C GLY A 260 -1.62 -1.32 20.33
N LEU A 261 -0.46 -0.71 20.03
CA LEU A 261 -0.38 0.65 19.49
C LEU A 261 -0.44 0.61 17.97
N CYS A 262 -1.12 1.57 17.36
CA CYS A 262 -1.02 1.78 15.92
C CYS A 262 0.45 2.02 15.52
N VAL A 263 0.90 1.37 14.45
CA VAL A 263 2.28 1.49 13.96
C VAL A 263 2.68 2.94 13.64
N PHE A 264 1.76 3.80 13.23
CA PHE A 264 2.03 5.23 13.01
C PHE A 264 2.30 6.00 14.30
N GLY A 265 1.86 5.47 15.45
CA GLY A 265 2.21 5.96 16.77
C GLY A 265 3.72 5.90 17.07
N ARG A 266 4.47 5.04 16.36
CA ARG A 266 5.93 4.94 16.50
C ARG A 266 6.65 6.24 16.18
N SER A 267 6.02 7.13 15.39
CA SER A 267 6.57 8.46 15.04
C SER A 267 6.93 9.34 16.26
N VAL A 268 6.41 9.01 17.44
CA VAL A 268 6.69 9.76 18.68
C VAL A 268 7.17 8.88 19.85
N THR A 269 7.22 7.57 19.66
CA THR A 269 7.75 6.63 20.66
C THR A 269 9.12 6.09 20.27
N ASP A 270 9.50 6.21 18.99
CA ASP A 270 10.84 5.97 18.49
C ASP A 270 11.72 7.20 18.76
N VAL A 271 12.44 7.18 19.89
CA VAL A 271 13.26 8.30 20.38
C VAL A 271 14.73 8.25 19.92
N ASN A 272 15.06 7.33 19.00
CA ASN A 272 16.43 7.11 18.51
C ASN A 272 16.66 7.70 17.13
#